data_AF-A0A924L9E7-F1
#
_entry.id   AF-A0A924L9E7-F1
#
_cell.length_a   1.000
_cell.length_b   1.000
_cell.length_c   1.000
_cell.angle_alpha   90.00
_cell.angle_beta   90.00
_cell.angle_gamma   90.00
#
_symmetry.space_group_name_H-M   'P 1'
#
loop_
_entity.id
_entity.type
_entity.pdbx_description
1 polymer ?
#
loop_
_entity_poly.entity_id
_entity_poly.type
_entity_poly.pdbx_seq_one_letter_code
_entity_poly.pdbx_strand_id
1 'polypeptide(L)'
;MRKLRHASRAMITAAAGLLVAGLVPVGAAHADTAGPITFESSGFSTGSVNGQNGWSSTGAYDQGVVASSRYTSFGSQSLRISSAVTSGSFSDQTFSPQLASPAGESPGLLPHFDATLQVGTTQDGEQTGLHLTVSPDNGSGARMSYLRLEDQTNGVHVFFDDVTDPRPVGTAATFNESDIATLDRTSAHTLRFSIDFFTGPGNDVVKIFIDGALRATGTTWENYYRYDPEQAPSNTISPTSSLLLREGGTAAPGTAGAGFLVDNVSLASTATTTACGFSTSGTTMTLLANCTTDHTILVPDGFTLEGAGHTITAIDPTGGHFTGAVVTNAGASANVHNLVVTAANLATVCDAFPASLAGIRLDGASGAITGDTVTGLQQGSAGDGCQEGNAIEVRNTAGVGTPAVSVTGNTTASYQKTGVLVKGQVSAVVTGNTVTGYGPVNFIAQNGIQVSFGASAQVADNTISNNFYTPKSNDACGLLIYQAGGVKVGKNTFSGNEKNLCNVARGGTFGGV
;
A
#
# COMPACT_ATOMS: atom_id res chain seq x y z
N MET A 1 74.11 -50.41 24.90
CA MET A 1 73.63 -51.26 23.79
C MET A 1 72.40 -52.04 24.25
N ARG A 2 71.28 -51.90 23.53
CA ARG A 2 70.12 -52.82 23.37
C ARG A 2 69.57 -53.65 24.56
N LYS A 3 68.23 -53.58 24.69
CA LYS A 3 67.22 -54.52 25.29
C LYS A 3 66.62 -54.06 26.64
N LEU A 4 65.36 -54.28 27.02
CA LEU A 4 64.03 -54.56 26.40
C LEU A 4 63.03 -54.61 27.60
N ARG A 5 61.71 -54.35 27.40
CA ARG A 5 60.53 -54.80 28.22
C ARG A 5 60.28 -54.03 29.55
N HIS A 6 59.06 -53.68 30.00
CA HIS A 6 57.71 -54.22 29.77
C HIS A 6 56.60 -53.14 29.90
N ALA A 7 55.44 -53.49 29.34
CA ALA A 7 54.20 -52.71 29.27
C ALA A 7 53.39 -52.72 30.57
N SER A 8 52.50 -51.72 30.72
CA SER A 8 51.26 -51.86 31.50
C SER A 8 50.14 -51.12 30.77
N ARG A 9 49.06 -51.86 30.50
CA ARG A 9 47.82 -51.41 29.87
C ARG A 9 46.98 -50.61 30.87
N ALA A 10 46.47 -49.45 30.46
CA ALA A 10 45.33 -48.81 31.12
C ALA A 10 44.16 -48.77 30.14
N MET A 11 43.06 -49.43 30.50
CA MET A 11 41.76 -49.31 29.85
C MET A 11 41.22 -47.89 30.09
N ILE A 12 40.86 -47.19 29.03
CA ILE A 12 40.06 -45.96 29.12
C ILE A 12 38.66 -46.32 28.62
N THR A 13 37.71 -46.36 29.54
CA THR A 13 36.27 -46.44 29.29
C THR A 13 35.78 -45.15 28.63
N ALA A 14 35.20 -45.27 27.44
CA ALA A 14 34.53 -44.18 26.74
C ALA A 14 33.14 -43.94 27.36
N ALA A 15 32.90 -42.75 27.90
CA ALA A 15 31.57 -42.26 28.23
C ALA A 15 31.09 -41.35 27.10
N ALA A 16 30.11 -41.83 26.33
CA ALA A 16 29.42 -41.02 25.33
C ALA A 16 28.43 -40.08 26.04
N GLY A 17 28.82 -38.82 26.21
CA GLY A 17 27.91 -37.75 26.65
C GLY A 17 27.05 -37.28 25.48
N LEU A 18 25.78 -37.67 25.46
CA LEU A 18 24.78 -37.15 24.54
C LEU A 18 24.44 -35.71 24.96
N LEU A 19 24.99 -34.70 24.27
CA LEU A 19 24.49 -33.34 24.36
C LEU A 19 23.13 -33.28 23.65
N VAL A 20 22.04 -33.38 24.41
CA VAL A 20 20.72 -32.94 23.95
C VAL A 20 20.73 -31.41 24.04
N ALA A 21 21.07 -30.74 22.94
CA ALA A 21 20.76 -29.33 22.79
C ALA A 21 19.23 -29.20 22.82
N GLY A 22 18.68 -28.73 23.94
CA GLY A 22 17.27 -28.41 24.04
C GLY A 22 16.95 -27.33 23.02
N LEU A 23 16.25 -27.70 21.95
CA LEU A 23 15.51 -26.73 21.15
C LEU A 23 14.45 -26.13 22.08
N VAL A 24 14.73 -24.92 22.58
CA VAL A 24 13.68 -24.06 23.11
C VAL A 24 12.79 -23.75 21.91
N PRO A 25 11.51 -24.16 21.88
CA PRO A 25 10.62 -23.71 20.83
C PRO A 25 10.53 -22.19 20.95
N VAL A 26 11.03 -21.48 19.93
CA VAL A 26 10.70 -20.06 19.77
C VAL A 26 9.20 -20.04 19.56
N GLY A 27 8.45 -19.61 20.58
CA GLY A 27 7.00 -19.47 20.47
C GLY A 27 6.70 -18.55 19.31
N ALA A 28 5.86 -19.00 18.38
CA ALA A 28 5.37 -18.13 17.32
C ALA A 28 4.59 -16.98 17.98
N ALA A 29 4.86 -15.73 17.59
CA ALA A 29 4.02 -14.63 18.00
C ALA A 29 2.60 -14.88 17.50
N HIS A 30 1.62 -14.68 18.38
CA HIS A 30 0.20 -14.86 18.08
C HIS A 30 -0.45 -13.49 17.99
N ALA A 31 -1.46 -13.37 17.12
CA ALA A 31 -2.25 -12.15 17.02
C ALA A 31 -2.74 -11.71 18.41
N ASP A 32 -2.68 -10.41 18.65
CA ASP A 32 -2.99 -9.81 19.95
C ASP A 32 -3.87 -8.58 19.77
N THR A 33 -4.73 -8.31 20.75
CA THR A 33 -5.72 -7.25 20.70
C THR A 33 -5.92 -6.61 22.06
N ALA A 34 -6.04 -5.29 22.10
CA ALA A 34 -6.50 -4.54 23.25
C ALA A 34 -7.73 -3.70 22.86
N GLY A 35 -8.78 -3.72 23.69
CA GLY A 35 -9.99 -2.93 23.47
C GLY A 35 -11.19 -3.72 22.90
N PRO A 36 -12.30 -3.02 22.58
CA PRO A 36 -12.47 -1.57 22.67
C PRO A 36 -12.39 -1.05 24.12
N ILE A 37 -11.55 -0.05 24.35
CA ILE A 37 -11.39 0.62 25.63
C ILE A 37 -12.32 1.83 25.64
N THR A 38 -13.33 1.79 26.50
CA THR A 38 -14.42 2.79 26.52
C THR A 38 -14.39 3.73 27.72
N PHE A 39 -13.33 3.69 28.54
CA PHE A 39 -13.16 4.49 29.77
C PHE A 39 -14.32 4.44 30.79
N GLU A 40 -15.22 3.47 30.67
CA GLU A 40 -16.39 3.36 31.53
C GLU A 40 -16.03 2.94 32.96
N SER A 41 -16.94 3.28 33.88
CA SER A 41 -16.76 3.10 35.34
C SER A 41 -16.51 1.67 35.80
N SER A 42 -16.79 0.66 34.96
CA SER A 42 -16.45 -0.74 35.21
C SER A 42 -14.94 -1.01 35.20
N GLY A 43 -14.17 -0.16 34.53
CA GLY A 43 -12.71 -0.26 34.44
C GLY A 43 -11.99 0.99 34.92
N PHE A 44 -12.61 2.17 34.83
CA PHE A 44 -11.92 3.43 35.06
C PHE A 44 -12.59 4.28 36.14
N SER A 45 -11.79 5.11 36.80
CA SER A 45 -12.22 6.14 37.74
C SER A 45 -11.94 7.51 37.16
N THR A 46 -12.82 8.48 37.42
CA THR A 46 -12.60 9.87 37.01
C THR A 46 -11.32 10.43 37.62
N GLY A 47 -10.60 11.28 36.87
CA GLY A 47 -9.28 11.79 37.26
C GLY A 47 -8.20 11.31 36.30
N SER A 48 -6.92 11.44 36.69
CA SER A 48 -5.80 11.05 35.82
C SER A 48 -5.93 9.61 35.33
N VAL A 49 -5.73 9.37 34.03
CA VAL A 49 -5.73 8.03 33.43
C VAL A 49 -4.50 7.21 33.82
N ASN A 50 -3.48 7.85 34.36
CA ASN A 50 -2.20 7.22 34.70
C ASN A 50 -2.39 6.05 35.67
N GLY A 51 -1.86 4.88 35.30
CA GLY A 51 -1.94 3.66 36.10
C GLY A 51 -3.27 2.93 36.02
N GLN A 52 -4.23 3.39 35.22
CA GLN A 52 -5.53 2.72 35.05
C GLN A 52 -5.50 1.79 33.83
N ASN A 53 -5.72 0.49 34.05
CA ASN A 53 -5.83 -0.53 33.00
C ASN A 53 -4.71 -0.51 31.94
N GLY A 54 -3.47 -0.24 32.37
CA GLY A 54 -2.31 -0.23 31.48
C GLY A 54 -2.04 1.11 30.79
N TRP A 55 -2.89 2.13 30.98
CA TRP A 55 -2.58 3.49 30.54
C TRP A 55 -1.50 4.12 31.42
N SER A 56 -0.64 4.92 30.81
CA SER A 56 0.43 5.67 31.48
C SER A 56 0.37 7.14 31.09
N SER A 57 0.61 8.05 32.03
CA SER A 57 0.73 9.50 31.80
C SER A 57 1.39 10.11 33.04
N THR A 58 2.72 10.00 33.11
CA THR A 58 3.48 10.31 34.33
C THR A 58 3.85 11.79 34.45
N GLY A 59 3.84 12.53 33.34
CA GLY A 59 3.97 13.97 33.31
C GLY A 59 2.70 14.69 33.77
N ALA A 60 2.85 15.95 34.19
CA ALA A 60 1.74 16.77 34.71
C ALA A 60 0.91 17.42 33.58
N TYR A 61 0.49 16.62 32.60
CA TYR A 61 -0.33 17.06 31.47
C TYR A 61 -1.79 17.22 31.87
N ASP A 62 -2.52 18.08 31.15
CA ASP A 62 -3.95 18.21 31.35
C ASP A 62 -4.69 17.06 30.65
N GLN A 63 -4.72 15.91 31.33
CA GLN A 63 -5.50 14.74 30.94
C GLN A 63 -6.32 14.17 32.09
N GLY A 64 -7.36 13.41 31.77
CA GLY A 64 -8.07 12.57 32.73
C GLY A 64 -9.35 11.97 32.18
N VAL A 65 -9.77 10.85 32.76
CA VAL A 65 -11.09 10.28 32.56
C VAL A 65 -12.12 11.23 33.18
N VAL A 66 -13.08 11.68 32.37
CA VAL A 66 -14.14 12.61 32.77
C VAL A 66 -15.51 12.02 32.47
N ALA A 67 -16.50 12.39 33.26
CA ALA A 67 -17.89 12.12 32.90
C ALA A 67 -18.25 12.93 31.65
N SER A 68 -18.70 12.25 30.60
CA SER A 68 -19.10 12.86 29.34
C SER A 68 -20.18 12.00 28.69
N SER A 69 -21.25 12.62 28.23
CA SER A 69 -22.32 11.97 27.44
C SER A 69 -22.59 12.74 26.15
N ARG A 70 -21.62 13.57 25.73
CA ARG A 70 -21.74 14.46 24.57
C ARG A 70 -21.97 13.68 23.29
N TYR A 71 -21.31 12.53 23.14
CA TYR A 71 -21.46 11.66 21.99
C TYR A 71 -22.05 10.33 22.44
N THR A 72 -23.13 9.89 21.80
CA THR A 72 -23.81 8.64 22.18
C THR A 72 -22.89 7.42 22.08
N SER A 73 -21.92 7.43 21.17
CA SER A 73 -20.96 6.33 21.02
C SER A 73 -19.94 6.25 22.18
N PHE A 74 -19.80 7.28 23.00
CA PHE A 74 -18.80 7.37 24.08
C PHE A 74 -19.36 6.93 25.44
N GLY A 75 -20.65 6.58 25.51
CA GLY A 75 -21.28 6.20 26.76
C GLY A 75 -21.30 7.34 27.79
N SER A 76 -20.73 7.10 28.98
CA SER A 76 -20.84 7.99 30.14
C SER A 76 -19.51 8.60 30.60
N GLN A 77 -18.38 8.08 30.11
CA GLN A 77 -17.04 8.55 30.45
C GLN A 77 -16.12 8.44 29.26
N SER A 78 -15.18 9.39 29.14
CA SER A 78 -14.14 9.35 28.10
C SER A 78 -12.83 9.91 28.65
N LEU A 79 -11.71 9.61 27.98
CA LEU A 79 -10.45 10.29 28.25
C LEU A 79 -10.51 11.70 27.66
N ARG A 80 -10.35 12.71 28.50
CA ARG A 80 -10.22 14.12 28.07
C ARG A 80 -8.76 14.53 28.15
N ILE A 81 -8.26 15.21 27.12
CA ILE A 81 -6.88 15.64 27.00
C ILE A 81 -6.78 17.00 26.29
N SER A 82 -5.88 17.88 26.74
CA SER A 82 -5.69 19.21 26.16
C SER A 82 -4.23 19.67 26.17
N SER A 83 -3.95 20.69 25.34
CA SER A 83 -2.64 21.35 25.24
C SER A 83 -2.43 22.44 26.29
N ALA A 84 -3.19 22.44 27.39
CA ALA A 84 -3.02 23.43 28.45
C ALA A 84 -1.61 23.39 29.06
N VAL A 85 -1.02 22.19 29.10
CA VAL A 85 0.37 21.94 29.49
C VAL A 85 1.02 21.13 28.39
N THR A 86 2.11 21.63 27.80
CA THR A 86 2.89 20.94 26.78
C THR A 86 4.33 20.73 27.23
N SER A 87 5.00 19.76 26.61
CA SER A 87 6.41 19.49 26.85
C SER A 87 7.11 18.99 25.58
N GLY A 88 8.43 19.15 25.52
CA GLY A 88 9.26 18.48 24.51
C GLY A 88 9.39 16.98 24.75
N SER A 89 9.06 16.50 25.95
CA SER A 89 9.20 15.11 26.37
C SER A 89 8.35 14.15 25.55
N PHE A 90 8.82 12.90 25.49
CA PHE A 90 8.14 11.77 24.88
C PHE A 90 7.82 10.68 25.91
N SER A 91 8.71 10.42 26.87
CA SER A 91 8.64 9.25 27.75
C SER A 91 7.65 9.34 28.89
N ASP A 92 7.16 10.54 29.21
CA ASP A 92 6.21 10.80 30.31
C ASP A 92 4.80 11.18 29.84
N GLN A 93 4.58 11.20 28.52
CA GLN A 93 3.32 11.54 27.86
C GLN A 93 2.25 10.47 28.07
N THR A 94 1.06 10.66 27.49
CA THR A 94 -0.05 9.72 27.63
C THR A 94 0.09 8.56 26.66
N PHE A 95 0.25 7.33 27.17
CA PHE A 95 0.33 6.11 26.39
C PHE A 95 -0.88 5.22 26.64
N SER A 96 -1.38 4.60 25.58
CA SER A 96 -2.33 3.50 25.69
C SER A 96 -1.66 2.26 26.31
N PRO A 97 -2.44 1.24 26.70
CA PRO A 97 -1.90 -0.08 27.00
C PRO A 97 -1.10 -0.62 25.82
N GLN A 98 -0.10 -1.44 26.12
CA GLN A 98 0.73 -2.10 25.12
C GLN A 98 0.18 -3.49 24.80
N LEU A 99 0.26 -3.87 23.52
CA LEU A 99 0.11 -5.25 23.09
C LEU A 99 1.27 -6.10 23.64
N ALA A 100 0.96 -7.30 24.12
CA ALA A 100 1.93 -8.32 24.50
C ALA A 100 2.67 -8.89 23.29
N SER A 101 2.01 -8.95 22.12
CA SER A 101 2.67 -9.32 20.85
C SER A 101 2.82 -8.08 19.95
N PRO A 102 3.96 -7.39 19.98
CA PRO A 102 4.20 -6.23 19.11
C PRO A 102 4.23 -6.58 17.62
N ALA A 103 4.02 -5.57 16.80
CA ALA A 103 4.22 -5.61 15.36
C ALA A 103 5.51 -4.91 14.93
N GLY A 104 6.07 -5.29 13.77
CA GLY A 104 7.27 -4.70 13.20
C GLY A 104 8.02 -5.68 12.31
N GLU A 105 9.20 -5.28 11.85
CA GLU A 105 9.96 -6.05 10.86
C GLU A 105 10.88 -7.15 11.42
N SER A 106 11.21 -7.07 12.72
CA SER A 106 12.21 -7.97 13.32
C SER A 106 11.69 -9.41 13.42
N PRO A 107 12.55 -10.43 13.31
CA PRO A 107 12.14 -11.82 13.49
C PRO A 107 11.41 -12.03 14.82
N GLY A 108 10.22 -12.65 14.74
CA GLY A 108 9.36 -12.89 15.90
C GLY A 108 8.35 -11.79 16.19
N LEU A 109 8.34 -10.69 15.43
CA LEU A 109 7.25 -9.71 15.45
C LEU A 109 6.16 -10.07 14.45
N LEU A 110 4.97 -9.53 14.67
CA LEU A 110 3.87 -9.63 13.73
C LEU A 110 3.99 -8.54 12.65
N PRO A 111 3.68 -8.82 11.38
CA PRO A 111 3.92 -7.88 10.30
C PRO A 111 2.82 -6.82 10.14
N HIS A 112 1.77 -6.83 10.96
CA HIS A 112 0.67 -5.86 10.84
C HIS A 112 0.28 -5.27 12.19
N PHE A 113 0.07 -3.95 12.24
CA PHE A 113 -0.50 -3.21 13.37
C PHE A 113 -1.71 -2.41 12.95
N ASP A 114 -2.79 -2.52 13.70
CA ASP A 114 -4.01 -1.77 13.53
C ASP A 114 -4.33 -1.02 14.82
N ALA A 115 -4.65 0.26 14.73
CA ALA A 115 -5.10 1.06 15.87
C ALA A 115 -6.28 1.95 15.47
N THR A 116 -7.34 1.90 16.27
CA THR A 116 -8.54 2.73 16.12
C THR A 116 -8.80 3.51 17.39
N LEU A 117 -9.29 4.73 17.26
CA LEU A 117 -9.78 5.55 18.36
C LEU A 117 -10.90 6.45 17.83
N GLN A 118 -11.88 6.75 18.67
CA GLN A 118 -12.81 7.81 18.39
C GLN A 118 -12.39 9.10 19.09
N VAL A 119 -12.57 10.22 18.39
CA VAL A 119 -12.25 11.56 18.88
C VAL A 119 -13.46 12.47 18.75
N GLY A 120 -13.58 13.41 19.69
CA GLY A 120 -14.52 14.52 19.64
C GLY A 120 -14.01 15.70 20.44
N THR A 121 -14.72 16.82 20.45
CA THR A 121 -14.37 18.01 21.23
C THR A 121 -15.21 18.09 22.50
N THR A 122 -14.68 18.72 23.54
CA THR A 122 -15.47 19.03 24.74
C THR A 122 -16.43 20.21 24.54
N GLN A 123 -16.24 21.02 23.49
CA GLN A 123 -17.00 22.24 23.21
C GLN A 123 -17.51 22.30 21.77
N ASP A 124 -18.61 23.03 21.54
CA ASP A 124 -19.17 23.29 20.20
C ASP A 124 -18.40 24.38 19.43
N GLY A 125 -17.70 25.26 20.15
CA GLY A 125 -16.87 26.33 19.58
C GLY A 125 -15.39 25.95 19.54
N GLU A 126 -14.62 26.75 18.82
CA GLU A 126 -13.16 26.64 18.80
C GLU A 126 -12.57 26.80 20.21
N GLN A 127 -11.70 25.87 20.57
CA GLN A 127 -10.85 25.95 21.75
C GLN A 127 -9.46 26.44 21.29
N THR A 128 -9.28 27.77 21.25
CA THR A 128 -8.11 28.39 20.59
C THR A 128 -6.77 27.83 21.10
N GLY A 129 -5.97 27.37 20.14
CA GLY A 129 -4.64 26.78 20.39
C GLY A 129 -4.65 25.31 20.79
N LEU A 130 -5.81 24.66 20.87
CA LEU A 130 -5.93 23.23 21.16
C LEU A 130 -5.35 22.40 20.00
N HIS A 131 -4.41 21.52 20.33
CA HIS A 131 -3.81 20.57 19.43
C HIS A 131 -3.46 19.26 20.15
N LEU A 132 -3.43 18.14 19.44
CA LEU A 132 -3.01 16.85 20.00
C LEU A 132 -2.32 16.06 18.91
N THR A 133 -1.22 15.39 19.23
CA THR A 133 -0.64 14.39 18.32
C THR A 133 -0.96 12.98 18.78
N VAL A 134 -1.33 12.12 17.85
CA VAL A 134 -1.57 10.69 18.07
C VAL A 134 -0.69 9.89 17.13
N SER A 135 0.06 8.93 17.65
CA SER A 135 0.98 8.11 16.84
C SER A 135 1.06 6.68 17.35
N PRO A 136 1.16 5.68 16.46
CA PRO A 136 1.67 4.36 16.81
C PRO A 136 3.06 4.48 17.46
N ASP A 137 3.29 3.73 18.53
CA ASP A 137 4.47 3.82 19.39
C ASP A 137 4.80 2.45 20.03
N ASN A 138 5.98 2.36 20.64
CA ASN A 138 6.45 1.19 21.38
C ASN A 138 6.21 1.27 22.90
N GLY A 139 5.48 2.27 23.38
CA GLY A 139 5.20 2.56 24.79
C GLY A 139 6.30 3.37 25.49
N SER A 140 7.27 3.90 24.74
CA SER A 140 8.42 4.61 25.30
C SER A 140 8.77 5.92 24.56
N GLY A 141 7.98 6.30 23.55
CA GLY A 141 8.17 7.55 22.81
C GLY A 141 8.90 7.39 21.48
N ALA A 142 9.10 6.16 21.00
CA ALA A 142 9.59 5.88 19.64
C ALA A 142 8.42 5.93 18.65
N ARG A 143 7.90 7.14 18.42
CA ARG A 143 6.73 7.35 17.56
C ARG A 143 7.03 7.12 16.09
N MET A 144 6.02 6.64 15.37
CA MET A 144 6.02 6.60 13.90
C MET A 144 5.27 7.82 13.34
N SER A 145 4.83 7.74 12.07
CA SER A 145 3.92 8.73 11.47
C SER A 145 2.76 9.02 12.40
N TYR A 146 2.34 10.28 12.42
CA TYR A 146 1.37 10.75 13.38
C TYR A 146 0.25 11.53 12.73
N LEU A 147 -0.87 11.60 13.46
CA LEU A 147 -1.92 12.56 13.19
C LEU A 147 -1.82 13.71 14.19
N ARG A 148 -1.84 14.94 13.70
CA ARG A 148 -1.99 16.14 14.52
C ARG A 148 -3.40 16.67 14.34
N LEU A 149 -4.17 16.67 15.42
CA LEU A 149 -5.46 17.32 15.49
C LEU A 149 -5.26 18.77 15.91
N GLU A 150 -5.91 19.71 15.25
CA GLU A 150 -5.92 21.13 15.64
C GLU A 150 -7.33 21.69 15.59
N ASP A 151 -7.78 22.30 16.68
CA ASP A 151 -9.09 22.96 16.73
C ASP A 151 -8.98 24.37 16.15
N GLN A 152 -9.51 24.59 14.94
CA GLN A 152 -9.45 25.85 14.21
C GLN A 152 -10.85 26.37 13.89
N THR A 153 -11.05 27.67 13.67
CA THR A 153 -12.39 28.31 13.50
C THR A 153 -13.50 27.49 12.80
N ASN A 154 -13.19 26.78 11.71
CA ASN A 154 -14.11 26.00 10.88
C ASN A 154 -14.26 24.50 11.25
N GLY A 155 -13.48 23.97 12.19
CA GLY A 155 -13.56 22.57 12.62
C GLY A 155 -12.23 22.07 13.18
N VAL A 156 -12.14 20.76 13.43
CA VAL A 156 -10.88 20.13 13.86
C VAL A 156 -10.12 19.68 12.63
N HIS A 157 -9.03 20.36 12.28
CA HIS A 157 -8.14 19.94 11.21
C HIS A 157 -7.33 18.72 11.64
N VAL A 158 -7.12 17.79 10.71
CA VAL A 158 -6.32 16.58 10.91
C VAL A 158 -5.18 16.61 9.92
N PHE A 159 -3.98 16.82 10.43
CA PHE A 159 -2.74 16.75 9.65
C PHE A 159 -2.12 15.37 9.78
N PHE A 160 -1.65 14.80 8.68
CA PHE A 160 -0.83 13.61 8.64
C PHE A 160 0.61 13.99 8.38
N ASP A 161 1.52 13.51 9.23
CA ASP A 161 2.95 13.80 9.16
C ASP A 161 3.73 12.50 8.97
N ASP A 162 4.50 12.42 7.88
CA ASP A 162 5.26 11.24 7.49
C ASP A 162 6.62 11.57 6.90
N VAL A 163 7.52 10.57 6.91
CA VAL A 163 8.85 10.69 6.30
C VAL A 163 8.85 9.92 4.98
N THR A 164 8.84 10.64 3.86
CA THR A 164 8.89 10.04 2.52
C THR A 164 10.27 10.23 1.90
N ASP A 165 11.28 9.56 2.44
CA ASP A 165 12.62 9.55 1.85
C ASP A 165 12.79 8.35 0.92
N PRO A 166 12.97 8.54 -0.40
CA PRO A 166 12.93 7.45 -1.38
C PRO A 166 14.17 6.55 -1.38
N ARG A 167 15.19 6.80 -0.55
CA ARG A 167 16.50 6.12 -0.58
C ARG A 167 17.16 6.14 0.79
N PRO A 168 18.15 5.27 1.07
CA PRO A 168 19.07 5.46 2.20
C PRO A 168 19.81 6.79 2.01
N VAL A 169 19.33 7.83 2.68
CA VAL A 169 20.00 9.13 2.71
C VAL A 169 20.70 9.24 4.05
N GLY A 170 22.03 9.32 4.05
CA GLY A 170 22.81 9.70 5.25
C GLY A 170 22.67 11.19 5.57
N THR A 171 21.50 11.78 5.30
CA THR A 171 21.14 13.17 5.54
C THR A 171 19.92 13.21 6.44
N ALA A 172 19.66 14.37 7.05
CA ALA A 172 18.45 14.56 7.83
C ALA A 172 17.21 14.28 6.98
N ALA A 173 16.26 13.57 7.56
CA ALA A 173 15.00 13.19 6.97
C ALA A 173 14.13 14.40 6.72
N THR A 174 13.32 14.32 5.66
CA THR A 174 12.31 15.34 5.39
C THR A 174 10.97 14.90 5.94
N PHE A 175 10.42 15.67 6.89
CA PHE A 175 9.08 15.47 7.42
C PHE A 175 8.06 16.19 6.54
N ASN A 176 7.07 15.45 6.07
CA ASN A 176 6.08 15.91 5.12
C ASN A 176 4.73 15.91 5.81
N GLU A 177 4.16 17.10 5.96
CA GLU A 177 2.85 17.29 6.56
C GLU A 177 1.80 17.54 5.47
N SER A 178 0.62 16.95 5.63
CA SER A 178 -0.54 17.16 4.77
C SER A 178 -1.80 17.33 5.62
N ASP A 179 -2.60 18.35 5.33
CA ASP A 179 -3.95 18.50 5.88
C ASP A 179 -4.92 17.55 5.14
N ILE A 180 -5.44 16.55 5.84
CA ILE A 180 -6.17 15.44 5.22
C ILE A 180 -7.66 15.41 5.55
N ALA A 181 -8.12 16.22 6.51
CA ALA A 181 -9.55 16.36 6.84
C ALA A 181 -9.83 17.55 7.76
N THR A 182 -11.07 18.02 7.72
CA THR A 182 -11.66 18.89 8.75
C THR A 182 -12.86 18.17 9.36
N LEU A 183 -12.79 17.85 10.66
CA LEU A 183 -13.83 17.14 11.41
C LEU A 183 -14.85 18.12 12.01
N ASP A 184 -16.09 17.64 12.16
CA ASP A 184 -17.17 18.39 12.78
C ASP A 184 -17.15 18.23 14.31
N ARG A 185 -17.24 19.34 15.05
CA ARG A 185 -17.26 19.35 16.51
C ARG A 185 -18.51 18.69 17.10
N THR A 186 -19.59 18.64 16.34
CA THR A 186 -20.88 18.10 16.84
C THR A 186 -20.98 16.58 16.74
N SER A 187 -20.01 15.94 16.10
CA SER A 187 -19.97 14.50 15.88
C SER A 187 -18.72 13.87 16.49
N ALA A 188 -18.81 12.59 16.86
CA ALA A 188 -17.63 11.78 17.15
C ALA A 188 -17.10 11.19 15.84
N HIS A 189 -15.78 11.21 15.67
CA HIS A 189 -15.11 10.75 14.46
C HIS A 189 -14.17 9.59 14.78
N THR A 190 -14.10 8.60 13.90
CA THR A 190 -13.21 7.44 14.07
C THR A 190 -11.93 7.67 13.29
N LEU A 191 -10.78 7.65 13.97
CA LEU A 191 -9.45 7.65 13.36
C LEU A 191 -8.88 6.23 13.40
N ARG A 192 -8.22 5.80 12.32
CA ARG A 192 -7.54 4.50 12.25
C ARG A 192 -6.18 4.61 11.59
N PHE A 193 -5.17 4.01 12.23
CA PHE A 193 -3.88 3.67 11.65
C PHE A 193 -3.90 2.19 11.29
N SER A 194 -3.48 1.86 10.07
CA SER A 194 -3.24 0.49 9.61
C SER A 194 -1.84 0.44 9.03
N ILE A 195 -0.94 -0.30 9.66
CA ILE A 195 0.47 -0.39 9.27
C ILE A 195 0.80 -1.82 8.89
N ASP A 196 1.27 -2.01 7.66
CA ASP A 196 1.91 -3.23 7.20
C ASP A 196 3.44 -3.01 7.23
N PHE A 197 4.13 -3.84 8.00
CA PHE A 197 5.58 -3.83 8.13
C PHE A 197 6.22 -4.85 7.19
N PHE A 198 7.27 -4.44 6.47
CA PHE A 198 8.00 -5.30 5.55
C PHE A 198 9.49 -5.25 5.86
N THR A 199 10.14 -6.41 5.87
CA THR A 199 11.60 -6.43 6.11
C THR A 199 12.36 -5.70 5.01
N GLY A 200 13.20 -4.74 5.39
CA GLY A 200 14.07 -3.99 4.48
C GLY A 200 13.64 -2.53 4.34
N PRO A 201 14.43 -1.65 3.70
CA PRO A 201 14.24 -0.20 3.82
C PRO A 201 13.15 0.40 2.94
N GLY A 202 12.37 1.32 3.51
CA GLY A 202 11.48 2.24 2.82
C GLY A 202 10.29 1.54 2.16
N ASN A 203 9.80 0.48 2.80
CA ASN A 203 8.80 -0.40 2.21
C ASN A 203 7.64 -0.72 3.15
N ASP A 204 7.68 -0.27 4.40
CA ASP A 204 6.52 -0.23 5.28
C ASP A 204 5.40 0.61 4.64
N VAL A 205 4.16 0.28 4.96
CA VAL A 205 2.98 0.99 4.45
C VAL A 205 2.08 1.37 5.63
N VAL A 206 1.89 2.67 5.85
CA VAL A 206 0.87 3.19 6.77
C VAL A 206 -0.31 3.74 5.99
N LYS A 207 -1.51 3.36 6.40
CA LYS A 207 -2.79 3.89 5.90
C LYS A 207 -3.55 4.58 7.02
N ILE A 208 -4.03 5.78 6.75
CA ILE A 208 -4.87 6.56 7.66
C ILE A 208 -6.31 6.55 7.18
N PHE A 209 -7.23 6.11 8.02
CA PHE A 209 -8.66 6.21 7.76
C PHE A 209 -9.33 7.18 8.74
N ILE A 210 -10.28 7.96 8.21
CA ILE A 210 -11.17 8.83 8.98
C ILE A 210 -12.61 8.46 8.62
N ASP A 211 -13.39 8.07 9.62
CA ASP A 211 -14.76 7.56 9.49
C ASP A 211 -14.87 6.42 8.47
N GLY A 212 -13.87 5.52 8.51
CA GLY A 212 -13.75 4.37 7.63
C GLY A 212 -13.15 4.68 6.25
N ALA A 213 -13.10 5.94 5.83
CA ALA A 213 -12.58 6.31 4.51
C ALA A 213 -11.06 6.56 4.54
N LEU A 214 -10.32 6.03 3.56
CA LEU A 214 -8.88 6.25 3.44
C LEU A 214 -8.62 7.73 3.13
N ARG A 215 -7.66 8.33 3.85
CA ARG A 215 -7.30 9.75 3.75
C ARG A 215 -5.84 10.00 3.43
N ALA A 216 -4.95 9.09 3.83
CA ALA A 216 -3.54 9.16 3.49
C ALA A 216 -2.91 7.76 3.44
N THR A 217 -1.88 7.63 2.61
CA THR A 217 -0.96 6.49 2.59
C THR A 217 0.45 7.04 2.68
N GLY A 218 1.29 6.41 3.50
CA GLY A 218 2.67 6.78 3.75
C GLY A 218 3.58 5.56 3.90
N THR A 219 4.85 5.81 4.19
CA THR A 219 5.91 4.78 4.32
C THR A 219 6.38 4.55 5.74
N THR A 220 5.71 5.18 6.70
CA THR A 220 6.16 5.25 8.10
C THR A 220 7.45 6.05 8.27
N TRP A 221 7.94 6.15 9.51
CA TRP A 221 9.22 6.75 9.84
C TRP A 221 10.38 5.74 9.75
N GLU A 222 10.19 4.63 9.04
CA GLU A 222 11.15 3.55 8.88
C GLU A 222 12.55 4.07 8.51
N ASN A 223 12.63 4.87 7.45
CA ASN A 223 13.90 5.40 6.94
C ASN A 223 14.52 6.44 7.87
N TYR A 224 13.72 7.21 8.60
CA TYR A 224 14.22 8.10 9.65
C TYR A 224 14.97 7.29 10.71
N TYR A 225 14.36 6.22 11.23
CA TYR A 225 15.01 5.36 12.22
C TYR A 225 16.26 4.64 11.68
N ARG A 226 16.27 4.25 10.40
CA ARG A 226 17.43 3.55 9.80
C ARG A 226 18.59 4.45 9.46
N TYR A 227 18.35 5.68 9.01
CA TYR A 227 19.36 6.44 8.27
C TYR A 227 19.57 7.86 8.76
N ASP A 228 18.63 8.44 9.51
CA ASP A 228 18.77 9.82 9.97
C ASP A 228 19.97 9.94 10.94
N PRO A 229 20.85 10.95 10.76
CA PRO A 229 21.93 11.24 11.68
C PRO A 229 21.49 11.48 13.13
N GLU A 230 20.26 11.95 13.38
CA GLU A 230 19.67 12.10 14.71
C GLU A 230 19.53 10.75 15.44
N GLN A 231 19.33 9.67 14.69
CA GLN A 231 19.16 8.31 15.22
C GLN A 231 20.49 7.57 15.39
N ALA A 232 21.60 8.20 14.97
CA ALA A 232 22.93 7.64 15.11
C ALA A 232 23.42 7.64 16.58
N PRO A 233 24.26 6.65 16.97
CA PRO A 233 24.77 5.54 16.17
C PRO A 233 23.87 4.29 16.20
N SER A 234 22.75 4.32 16.92
CA SER A 234 21.92 3.13 17.13
C SER A 234 21.16 2.74 15.87
N ASN A 235 20.54 3.71 15.20
CA ASN A 235 19.78 3.55 13.96
C ASN A 235 18.90 2.28 13.94
N THR A 236 18.08 2.13 14.99
CA THR A 236 17.23 0.96 15.22
C THR A 236 15.77 1.30 15.06
N ILE A 237 15.06 0.48 14.30
CA ILE A 237 13.59 0.55 14.22
C ILE A 237 13.00 -0.10 15.47
N SER A 238 12.02 0.57 16.08
CA SER A 238 11.31 0.05 17.24
C SER A 238 10.04 -0.69 16.82
N PRO A 239 9.68 -1.79 17.53
CA PRO A 239 8.39 -2.43 17.33
C PRO A 239 7.23 -1.52 17.73
N THR A 240 6.08 -1.68 17.10
CA THR A 240 4.85 -0.96 17.45
C THR A 240 3.95 -1.83 18.33
N SER A 241 3.47 -1.29 19.45
CA SER A 241 2.59 -2.01 20.39
C SER A 241 1.52 -1.15 21.05
N SER A 242 1.54 0.17 20.85
CA SER A 242 0.68 1.11 21.57
C SER A 242 0.41 2.37 20.75
N LEU A 243 -0.38 3.28 21.31
CA LEU A 243 -0.53 4.66 20.85
C LEU A 243 0.11 5.62 21.86
N LEU A 244 0.80 6.64 21.35
CA LEU A 244 1.23 7.83 22.07
C LEU A 244 0.27 8.98 21.75
N LEU A 245 -0.35 9.54 22.78
CA LEU A 245 -1.10 10.79 22.76
C LEU A 245 -0.21 11.87 23.37
N ARG A 246 0.36 12.72 22.52
CA ARG A 246 1.41 13.66 22.92
C ARG A 246 0.97 15.11 22.83
N GLU A 247 1.13 15.79 23.95
CA GLU A 247 0.96 17.24 24.14
C GLU A 247 2.33 17.93 24.08
N GLY A 248 2.72 18.34 22.87
CA GLY A 248 3.97 19.05 22.63
C GLY A 248 3.76 20.19 21.64
N GLY A 249 4.61 21.22 21.73
CA GLY A 249 4.41 22.47 20.99
C GLY A 249 4.09 23.63 21.94
N THR A 250 3.46 24.68 21.42
CA THR A 250 3.11 25.88 22.20
C THR A 250 1.91 25.62 23.10
N ALA A 251 2.09 25.70 24.42
CA ALA A 251 0.99 25.51 25.36
C ALA A 251 -0.16 26.51 25.14
N ALA A 252 -1.38 26.04 25.34
CA ALA A 252 -2.62 26.83 25.28
C ALA A 252 -3.36 26.75 26.63
N PRO A 253 -2.91 27.47 27.69
CA PRO A 253 -3.46 27.33 29.04
C PRO A 253 -4.98 27.56 29.16
N GLY A 254 -5.58 28.30 28.22
CA GLY A 254 -7.02 28.52 28.15
C GLY A 254 -7.85 27.26 27.86
N THR A 255 -7.22 26.16 27.44
CA THR A 255 -7.87 24.87 27.17
C THR A 255 -7.98 23.97 28.41
N ALA A 256 -7.48 24.41 29.57
CA ALA A 256 -7.43 23.61 30.80
C ALA A 256 -8.82 23.10 31.22
N GLY A 257 -8.94 21.79 31.43
CA GLY A 257 -10.18 21.11 31.77
C GLY A 257 -11.17 20.92 30.60
N ALA A 258 -10.81 21.40 29.42
CA ALA A 258 -11.50 21.18 28.15
C ALA A 258 -10.60 20.30 27.24
N GLY A 259 -10.68 20.42 25.93
CA GLY A 259 -9.83 19.71 24.98
C GLY A 259 -10.57 18.72 24.10
N PHE A 260 -9.86 17.66 23.71
CA PHE A 260 -10.39 16.53 22.97
C PHE A 260 -10.89 15.45 23.93
N LEU A 261 -11.95 14.75 23.52
CA LEU A 261 -12.44 13.51 24.11
C LEU A 261 -11.97 12.35 23.24
N VAL A 262 -11.41 11.32 23.86
CA VAL A 262 -10.94 10.08 23.23
C VAL A 262 -11.67 8.90 23.85
N ASP A 263 -12.16 8.01 22.98
CA ASP A 263 -12.96 6.85 23.37
C ASP A 263 -12.81 5.69 22.37
N ASN A 264 -13.38 4.53 22.70
CA ASN A 264 -13.45 3.33 21.86
C ASN A 264 -12.08 2.93 21.26
N VAL A 265 -11.02 3.03 22.06
CA VAL A 265 -9.65 2.75 21.59
C VAL A 265 -9.46 1.25 21.42
N SER A 266 -9.06 0.80 20.24
CA SER A 266 -8.72 -0.61 19.99
C SER A 266 -7.39 -0.72 19.26
N LEU A 267 -6.55 -1.66 19.68
CA LEU A 267 -5.26 -2.00 19.07
C LEU A 267 -5.26 -3.47 18.67
N ALA A 268 -4.60 -3.79 17.58
CA ALA A 268 -4.39 -5.17 17.14
C ALA A 268 -3.02 -5.34 16.48
N SER A 269 -2.44 -6.52 16.64
CA SER A 269 -1.33 -7.00 15.84
C SER A 269 -1.68 -8.35 15.22
N THR A 270 -1.37 -8.55 13.94
CA THR A 270 -1.77 -9.79 13.24
C THR A 270 -0.69 -10.34 12.32
N ALA A 271 -0.78 -11.63 11.99
CA ALA A 271 0.20 -12.36 11.21
C ALA A 271 0.12 -12.13 9.69
N THR A 272 -0.81 -11.29 9.22
CA THR A 272 -1.11 -11.14 7.79
C THR A 272 -1.05 -9.67 7.39
N THR A 273 -0.21 -9.36 6.40
CA THR A 273 -0.28 -8.09 5.66
C THR A 273 -1.11 -8.28 4.40
N THR A 274 -1.74 -7.21 3.95
CA THR A 274 -2.49 -7.22 2.68
C THR A 274 -2.00 -6.14 1.72
N ALA A 275 -1.22 -5.15 2.15
CA ALA A 275 -0.60 -4.19 1.25
C ALA A 275 0.55 -4.80 0.45
N CYS A 276 0.91 -4.12 -0.64
CA CYS A 276 2.05 -4.48 -1.46
C CYS A 276 3.34 -3.95 -0.86
N GLY A 277 4.18 -4.86 -0.36
CA GLY A 277 5.53 -4.55 0.10
C GLY A 277 6.60 -4.98 -0.90
N PHE A 278 7.69 -4.23 -0.95
CA PHE A 278 8.76 -4.41 -1.93
C PHE A 278 10.13 -4.44 -1.26
N SER A 279 11.02 -5.30 -1.73
CA SER A 279 12.46 -5.15 -1.45
C SER A 279 13.15 -4.47 -2.63
N THR A 280 14.13 -3.63 -2.34
CA THR A 280 14.90 -2.96 -3.39
C THR A 280 16.36 -3.37 -3.33
N SER A 281 16.89 -3.83 -4.47
CA SER A 281 18.32 -4.09 -4.67
C SER A 281 18.78 -3.48 -6.00
N GLY A 282 19.67 -2.50 -5.93
CA GLY A 282 20.06 -1.71 -7.11
C GLY A 282 18.85 -1.02 -7.74
N THR A 283 18.56 -1.35 -9.00
CA THR A 283 17.40 -0.84 -9.75
C THR A 283 16.29 -1.89 -9.89
N THR A 284 16.26 -2.90 -9.03
CA THR A 284 15.22 -3.93 -9.02
C THR A 284 14.39 -3.80 -7.75
N MET A 285 13.10 -3.56 -7.93
CA MET A 285 12.06 -3.52 -6.90
C MET A 285 11.32 -4.86 -6.99
N THR A 286 11.48 -5.72 -5.99
CA THR A 286 10.91 -7.09 -5.99
C THR A 286 9.71 -7.15 -5.06
N LEU A 287 8.56 -7.58 -5.58
CA LEU A 287 7.35 -7.80 -4.81
C LEU A 287 7.55 -8.98 -3.83
N LEU A 288 7.19 -8.79 -2.57
CA LEU A 288 7.51 -9.75 -1.49
C LEU A 288 6.47 -10.86 -1.31
N ALA A 289 5.21 -10.59 -1.66
CA ALA A 289 4.10 -11.52 -1.49
C ALA A 289 2.92 -11.12 -2.38
N ASN A 290 1.91 -11.99 -2.43
CA ASN A 290 0.61 -11.59 -2.98
C ASN A 290 0.01 -10.49 -2.10
N CYS A 291 -0.54 -9.46 -2.73
CA CYS A 291 -1.04 -8.29 -2.04
C CYS A 291 -2.26 -7.69 -2.75
N THR A 292 -2.83 -6.69 -2.09
CA THR A 292 -3.89 -5.83 -2.58
C THR A 292 -3.38 -4.38 -2.62
N THR A 293 -3.89 -3.60 -3.57
CA THR A 293 -3.66 -2.16 -3.64
C THR A 293 -4.94 -1.43 -4.01
N ASP A 294 -5.14 -0.27 -3.41
CA ASP A 294 -6.22 0.68 -3.71
C ASP A 294 -5.74 1.89 -4.50
N HIS A 295 -4.46 1.90 -4.87
CA HIS A 295 -3.81 2.95 -5.64
C HIS A 295 -2.79 2.37 -6.62
N THR A 296 -2.33 3.20 -7.56
CA THR A 296 -1.33 2.82 -8.54
C THR A 296 0.03 2.59 -7.89
N ILE A 297 0.66 1.45 -8.19
CA ILE A 297 2.06 1.19 -7.87
C ILE A 297 2.95 1.87 -8.92
N LEU A 298 3.86 2.72 -8.44
CA LEU A 298 4.79 3.48 -9.27
C LEU A 298 6.14 2.76 -9.38
N VAL A 299 6.56 2.46 -10.61
CA VAL A 299 7.91 1.94 -10.88
C VAL A 299 8.87 3.13 -11.08
N PRO A 300 9.90 3.30 -10.24
CA PRO A 300 10.83 4.44 -10.35
C PRO A 300 11.55 4.50 -11.70
N ASP A 301 12.09 5.68 -12.04
CA ASP A 301 12.84 5.87 -13.28
C ASP A 301 14.03 4.90 -13.38
N GLY A 302 14.08 4.15 -14.48
CA GLY A 302 15.11 3.16 -14.78
C GLY A 302 15.00 1.84 -14.00
N PHE A 303 13.93 1.65 -13.22
CA PHE A 303 13.77 0.45 -12.39
C PHE A 303 13.04 -0.68 -13.12
N THR A 304 13.25 -1.88 -12.62
CA THR A 304 12.44 -3.07 -12.92
C THR A 304 11.59 -3.41 -11.70
N LEU A 305 10.27 -3.52 -11.88
CA LEU A 305 9.40 -4.22 -10.95
C LEU A 305 9.46 -5.72 -11.27
N GLU A 306 10.11 -6.48 -10.39
CA GLU A 306 10.13 -7.95 -10.41
C GLU A 306 8.98 -8.47 -9.55
N GLY A 307 8.01 -9.11 -10.18
CA GLY A 307 6.86 -9.67 -9.47
C GLY A 307 7.17 -10.96 -8.71
N ALA A 308 8.25 -11.68 -9.03
CA ALA A 308 8.61 -12.98 -8.44
C ALA A 308 7.47 -14.02 -8.49
N GLY A 309 6.54 -13.88 -9.45
CA GLY A 309 5.34 -14.71 -9.60
C GLY A 309 4.20 -14.35 -8.64
N HIS A 310 4.34 -13.29 -7.84
CA HIS A 310 3.31 -12.81 -6.93
C HIS A 310 2.23 -11.99 -7.63
N THR A 311 1.08 -11.88 -6.97
CA THR A 311 -0.11 -11.19 -7.46
C THR A 311 -0.33 -9.85 -6.79
N ILE A 312 -0.53 -8.79 -7.58
CA ILE A 312 -1.12 -7.52 -7.14
C ILE A 312 -2.60 -7.53 -7.52
N THR A 313 -3.48 -7.41 -6.52
CA THR A 313 -4.93 -7.30 -6.70
C THR A 313 -5.39 -5.87 -6.47
N ALA A 314 -5.83 -5.18 -7.52
CA ALA A 314 -6.47 -3.87 -7.37
C ALA A 314 -7.86 -4.00 -6.73
N ILE A 315 -8.13 -3.15 -5.76
CA ILE A 315 -9.43 -3.00 -5.07
C ILE A 315 -9.82 -1.52 -5.05
N ASP A 316 -11.10 -1.22 -4.84
CA ASP A 316 -11.51 0.17 -4.66
C ASP A 316 -10.95 0.75 -3.35
N PRO A 317 -10.51 2.02 -3.33
CA PRO A 317 -10.25 2.75 -2.10
C PRO A 317 -11.56 2.98 -1.35
N THR A 318 -11.50 3.05 -0.02
CA THR A 318 -12.72 3.28 0.76
C THR A 318 -13.35 4.64 0.45
N GLY A 319 -14.63 4.63 0.07
CA GLY A 319 -15.39 5.84 -0.27
C GLY A 319 -15.15 6.35 -1.69
N GLY A 320 -14.43 5.59 -2.53
CA GLY A 320 -14.20 5.90 -3.93
C GLY A 320 -14.15 4.64 -4.80
N HIS A 321 -13.49 4.75 -5.95
CA HIS A 321 -13.24 3.65 -6.87
C HIS A 321 -11.80 3.69 -7.39
N PHE A 322 -11.27 2.55 -7.83
CA PHE A 322 -9.89 2.48 -8.33
C PHE A 322 -9.75 3.26 -9.64
N THR A 323 -8.79 4.19 -9.69
CA THR A 323 -8.50 4.98 -10.90
C THR A 323 -7.06 4.75 -11.37
N GLY A 324 -6.88 4.60 -12.68
CA GLY A 324 -5.59 4.56 -13.34
C GLY A 324 -5.09 3.15 -13.64
N ALA A 325 -3.78 2.98 -13.68
CA ALA A 325 -3.18 1.67 -13.87
C ALA A 325 -2.88 1.01 -12.52
N VAL A 326 -2.90 -0.32 -12.43
CA VAL A 326 -2.41 -1.02 -11.23
C VAL A 326 -0.92 -0.79 -11.06
N VAL A 327 -0.16 -0.86 -12.16
CA VAL A 327 1.28 -0.55 -12.20
C VAL A 327 1.54 0.46 -13.31
N THR A 328 2.30 1.51 -13.03
CA THR A 328 2.79 2.45 -14.06
C THR A 328 4.20 2.96 -13.80
N ASN A 329 4.87 3.44 -14.85
CA ASN A 329 6.16 4.16 -14.72
C ASN A 329 5.98 5.52 -14.01
N ALA A 330 6.91 5.85 -13.12
CA ALA A 330 7.08 7.21 -12.59
C ALA A 330 8.06 8.05 -13.42
N GLY A 331 8.96 7.40 -14.17
CA GLY A 331 10.02 8.03 -14.96
C GLY A 331 9.91 7.81 -16.46
N ALA A 332 10.98 8.14 -17.19
CA ALA A 332 11.09 7.96 -18.63
C ALA A 332 11.48 6.53 -19.05
N SER A 333 11.87 5.68 -18.09
CA SER A 333 12.13 4.27 -18.31
C SER A 333 11.59 3.43 -17.16
N ALA A 334 10.97 2.29 -17.46
CA ALA A 334 10.57 1.30 -16.46
C ALA A 334 10.39 -0.09 -17.09
N ASN A 335 10.65 -1.14 -16.32
CA ASN A 335 10.36 -2.51 -16.72
C ASN A 335 9.43 -3.19 -15.71
N VAL A 336 8.61 -4.12 -16.19
CA VAL A 336 7.80 -5.02 -15.37
C VAL A 336 8.08 -6.45 -15.84
N HIS A 337 8.34 -7.34 -14.89
CA HIS A 337 8.69 -8.72 -15.19
C HIS A 337 8.10 -9.70 -14.17
N ASN A 338 7.60 -10.84 -14.67
CA ASN A 338 7.16 -11.97 -13.87
C ASN A 338 6.15 -11.59 -12.76
N LEU A 339 5.23 -10.69 -13.09
CA LEU A 339 4.18 -10.20 -12.20
C LEU A 339 2.81 -10.75 -12.60
N VAL A 340 1.98 -11.07 -11.61
CA VAL A 340 0.54 -11.29 -11.82
C VAL A 340 -0.22 -10.04 -11.40
N VAL A 341 -1.08 -9.51 -12.26
CA VAL A 341 -1.96 -8.36 -11.99
C VAL A 341 -3.41 -8.77 -12.20
N THR A 342 -4.25 -8.47 -11.21
CA THR A 342 -5.70 -8.66 -11.28
C THR A 342 -6.45 -7.54 -10.57
N ALA A 343 -7.77 -7.50 -10.74
CA ALA A 343 -8.65 -6.64 -9.97
C ALA A 343 -9.74 -7.47 -9.25
N ALA A 344 -10.29 -6.94 -8.17
CA ALA A 344 -11.38 -7.58 -7.43
C ALA A 344 -12.43 -6.55 -6.98
N ASN A 345 -13.68 -6.81 -7.33
CA ASN A 345 -14.86 -6.04 -6.87
C ASN A 345 -14.77 -4.54 -7.09
N LEU A 346 -14.14 -4.09 -8.19
CA LEU A 346 -14.10 -2.67 -8.52
C LEU A 346 -15.50 -2.16 -8.88
N ALA A 347 -15.81 -0.92 -8.53
CA ALA A 347 -17.06 -0.27 -8.85
C ALA A 347 -17.20 -0.05 -10.36
N THR A 348 -18.44 -0.08 -10.85
CA THR A 348 -18.78 0.18 -12.25
C THR A 348 -18.77 1.68 -12.55
N VAL A 349 -17.59 2.23 -12.85
CA VAL A 349 -17.43 3.66 -13.17
C VAL A 349 -16.56 3.82 -14.40
N CYS A 350 -17.16 4.28 -15.51
CA CYS A 350 -16.40 4.49 -16.75
C CYS A 350 -15.50 5.73 -16.65
N ASP A 351 -14.18 5.55 -16.67
CA ASP A 351 -13.20 6.62 -16.60
C ASP A 351 -12.51 6.89 -17.95
N ALA A 352 -12.19 8.16 -18.17
CA ALA A 352 -11.30 8.56 -19.24
C ALA A 352 -9.84 8.52 -18.77
N PHE A 353 -8.91 8.41 -19.71
CA PHE A 353 -7.49 8.60 -19.39
C PHE A 353 -7.26 9.96 -18.70
N PRO A 354 -6.41 10.06 -17.65
CA PRO A 354 -5.53 9.02 -17.10
C PRO A 354 -6.16 8.04 -16.12
N ALA A 355 -7.38 8.32 -15.65
CA ALA A 355 -8.09 7.52 -14.64
C ALA A 355 -8.62 6.18 -15.17
N SER A 356 -8.71 5.98 -16.48
CA SER A 356 -9.15 4.71 -17.07
C SER A 356 -8.33 3.52 -16.56
N LEU A 357 -8.98 2.43 -16.18
CA LEU A 357 -8.38 1.20 -15.67
C LEU A 357 -7.40 0.57 -16.67
N ALA A 358 -6.19 0.25 -16.20
CA ALA A 358 -5.25 -0.63 -16.88
C ALA A 358 -4.54 -1.55 -15.89
N GLY A 359 -4.08 -2.72 -16.34
CA GLY A 359 -3.25 -3.60 -15.52
C GLY A 359 -1.84 -3.03 -15.38
N ILE A 360 -1.07 -3.11 -16.46
CA ILE A 360 0.29 -2.54 -16.55
C ILE A 360 0.28 -1.43 -17.60
N ARG A 361 0.70 -0.23 -17.23
CA ARG A 361 0.81 0.92 -18.13
C ARG A 361 2.24 1.44 -18.22
N LEU A 362 2.71 1.69 -19.43
CA LEU A 362 3.85 2.56 -19.70
C LEU A 362 3.38 3.77 -20.52
N ASP A 363 3.42 4.96 -19.95
CA ASP A 363 3.08 6.21 -20.64
C ASP A 363 4.30 7.13 -20.79
N GLY A 364 4.68 7.42 -22.04
CA GLY A 364 5.82 8.26 -22.36
C GLY A 364 7.18 7.65 -22.00
N ALA A 365 7.22 6.37 -21.61
CA ALA A 365 8.42 5.68 -21.16
C ALA A 365 8.87 4.57 -22.10
N SER A 366 10.18 4.38 -22.19
CA SER A 366 10.79 3.19 -22.79
C SER A 366 10.88 2.05 -21.77
N GLY A 367 11.03 0.82 -22.24
CA GLY A 367 11.25 -0.33 -21.34
C GLY A 367 10.65 -1.64 -21.82
N ALA A 368 10.39 -2.54 -20.88
CA ALA A 368 9.96 -3.90 -21.16
C ALA A 368 8.83 -4.35 -20.21
N ILE A 369 7.81 -5.02 -20.76
CA ILE A 369 6.74 -5.72 -20.04
C ILE A 369 6.84 -7.18 -20.44
N THR A 370 7.29 -8.04 -19.54
CA THR A 370 7.82 -9.36 -19.92
C THR A 370 7.46 -10.48 -18.95
N GLY A 371 6.90 -11.57 -19.48
CA GLY A 371 6.56 -12.73 -18.65
C GLY A 371 5.46 -12.45 -17.62
N ASP A 372 4.68 -11.39 -17.79
CA ASP A 372 3.62 -10.99 -16.87
C ASP A 372 2.31 -11.71 -17.18
N THR A 373 1.47 -11.90 -16.16
CA THR A 373 0.08 -12.35 -16.31
C THR A 373 -0.86 -11.25 -15.87
N VAL A 374 -1.67 -10.70 -16.79
CA VAL A 374 -2.67 -9.69 -16.46
C VAL A 374 -4.05 -10.23 -16.75
N THR A 375 -4.86 -10.43 -15.70
CA THR A 375 -6.16 -11.10 -15.81
C THR A 375 -7.24 -10.43 -14.98
N GLY A 376 -8.50 -10.56 -15.38
CA GLY A 376 -9.63 -10.07 -14.55
C GLY A 376 -9.63 -8.56 -14.35
N LEU A 377 -9.07 -7.80 -15.31
CA LEU A 377 -9.08 -6.33 -15.29
C LEU A 377 -10.46 -5.85 -15.75
N GLN A 378 -11.36 -5.77 -14.78
CA GLN A 378 -12.77 -5.46 -14.97
C GLN A 378 -13.31 -4.59 -13.83
N GLN A 379 -14.16 -3.65 -14.20
CA GLN A 379 -15.05 -2.93 -13.30
C GLN A 379 -16.43 -3.59 -13.27
N GLY A 380 -17.00 -3.71 -12.07
CA GLY A 380 -18.31 -4.33 -11.85
C GLY A 380 -18.42 -5.78 -12.30
N SER A 381 -19.64 -6.16 -12.65
CA SER A 381 -19.92 -7.40 -13.39
C SER A 381 -19.65 -7.20 -14.88
N ALA A 382 -19.01 -8.16 -15.55
CA ALA A 382 -18.83 -8.19 -17.00
C ALA A 382 -20.09 -7.79 -17.77
N GLY A 383 -20.15 -6.54 -18.26
CA GLY A 383 -21.42 -6.04 -18.80
C GLY A 383 -21.61 -4.55 -19.07
N ASP A 384 -20.72 -3.64 -18.64
CA ASP A 384 -21.02 -2.20 -18.68
C ASP A 384 -20.69 -1.48 -20.00
N GLY A 385 -19.83 -2.07 -20.85
CA GLY A 385 -19.39 -1.47 -22.10
C GLY A 385 -18.38 -0.32 -21.95
N CYS A 386 -17.82 -0.06 -20.76
CA CYS A 386 -16.81 0.99 -20.58
C CYS A 386 -15.57 0.69 -21.44
N GLN A 387 -15.02 1.72 -22.09
CA GLN A 387 -13.91 1.57 -23.04
C GLN A 387 -12.52 1.59 -22.33
N GLU A 388 -12.42 0.85 -21.23
CA GLU A 388 -11.24 0.74 -20.37
C GLU A 388 -10.98 -0.71 -19.93
N GLY A 389 -10.10 -0.91 -18.94
CA GLY A 389 -9.65 -2.24 -18.54
C GLY A 389 -8.80 -2.85 -19.64
N ASN A 390 -7.78 -2.10 -20.08
CA ASN A 390 -6.74 -2.62 -20.94
C ASN A 390 -5.77 -3.43 -20.07
N ALA A 391 -5.51 -4.70 -20.39
CA ALA A 391 -4.59 -5.51 -19.59
C ALA A 391 -3.17 -4.90 -19.62
N ILE A 392 -2.61 -4.73 -20.81
CA ILE A 392 -1.35 -4.04 -21.01
C ILE A 392 -1.59 -2.80 -21.87
N GLU A 393 -1.10 -1.66 -21.41
CA GLU A 393 -1.25 -0.39 -22.11
C GLU A 393 0.09 0.32 -22.27
N VAL A 394 0.55 0.45 -23.52
CA VAL A 394 1.70 1.26 -23.87
C VAL A 394 1.23 2.47 -24.64
N ARG A 395 1.57 3.67 -24.14
CA ARG A 395 1.19 4.91 -24.78
C ARG A 395 2.24 6.01 -24.67
N ASN A 396 2.04 7.09 -25.43
CA ASN A 396 2.81 8.31 -25.32
C ASN A 396 1.88 9.52 -25.39
N THR A 397 1.36 9.94 -24.24
CA THR A 397 0.44 11.08 -24.13
C THR A 397 1.14 12.42 -24.35
N ALA A 398 2.40 12.55 -23.91
CA ALA A 398 3.18 13.77 -24.09
C ALA A 398 3.42 14.09 -25.57
N GLY A 399 3.42 13.07 -26.44
CA GLY A 399 3.65 13.22 -27.88
C GLY A 399 5.06 13.72 -28.21
N VAL A 400 5.99 13.64 -27.25
CA VAL A 400 7.40 14.00 -27.42
C VAL A 400 8.21 12.71 -27.49
N GLY A 401 9.16 12.66 -28.43
CA GLY A 401 9.97 11.49 -28.67
C GLY A 401 9.16 10.29 -29.20
N THR A 402 9.81 9.14 -29.29
CA THR A 402 9.16 7.88 -29.68
C THR A 402 9.74 6.78 -28.80
N PRO A 403 9.22 6.61 -27.56
CA PRO A 403 9.72 5.59 -26.66
C PRO A 403 9.64 4.20 -27.29
N ALA A 404 10.64 3.39 -26.98
CA ALA A 404 10.74 2.02 -27.46
C ALA A 404 10.32 1.05 -26.34
N VAL A 405 9.33 0.21 -26.61
CA VAL A 405 8.79 -0.71 -25.61
C VAL A 405 8.69 -2.14 -26.15
N SER A 406 9.20 -3.11 -25.40
CA SER A 406 8.96 -4.53 -25.66
C SER A 406 7.81 -5.05 -24.79
N VAL A 407 6.88 -5.76 -25.41
CA VAL A 407 5.78 -6.47 -24.75
C VAL A 407 5.91 -7.93 -25.15
N THR A 408 6.61 -8.72 -24.34
CA THR A 408 7.07 -10.06 -24.75
C THR A 408 6.68 -11.15 -23.77
N GLY A 409 6.10 -12.25 -24.25
CA GLY A 409 5.89 -13.44 -23.43
C GLY A 409 4.84 -13.27 -22.33
N ASN A 410 3.95 -12.28 -22.44
CA ASN A 410 2.91 -12.02 -21.44
C ASN A 410 1.66 -12.86 -21.71
N THR A 411 0.90 -13.11 -20.66
CA THR A 411 -0.45 -13.71 -20.73
C THR A 411 -1.48 -12.68 -20.32
N THR A 412 -2.43 -12.38 -21.20
CA THR A 412 -3.57 -11.51 -20.90
C THR A 412 -4.87 -12.27 -21.11
N ALA A 413 -5.76 -12.19 -20.13
CA ALA A 413 -7.07 -12.85 -20.18
C ALA A 413 -8.12 -12.02 -19.47
N SER A 414 -9.39 -12.20 -19.79
CA SER A 414 -10.50 -11.60 -19.02
C SER A 414 -10.38 -10.07 -18.80
N TYR A 415 -9.73 -9.36 -19.72
CA TYR A 415 -9.63 -7.90 -19.73
C TYR A 415 -10.92 -7.31 -20.30
N GLN A 416 -11.31 -6.12 -19.85
CA GLN A 416 -12.57 -5.53 -20.26
C GLN A 416 -12.56 -5.08 -21.72
N LYS A 417 -11.59 -4.27 -22.15
CA LYS A 417 -11.56 -3.71 -23.52
C LYS A 417 -10.46 -4.27 -24.43
N THR A 418 -9.20 -4.20 -24.01
CA THR A 418 -8.06 -4.58 -24.87
C THR A 418 -7.05 -5.44 -24.12
N GLY A 419 -6.53 -6.49 -24.75
CA GLY A 419 -5.44 -7.30 -24.19
C GLY A 419 -4.13 -6.51 -24.16
N VAL A 420 -3.67 -6.07 -25.32
CA VAL A 420 -2.50 -5.20 -25.47
C VAL A 420 -2.85 -3.98 -26.31
N LEU A 421 -2.82 -2.79 -25.72
CA LEU A 421 -3.02 -1.52 -26.40
C LEU A 421 -1.69 -0.80 -26.60
N VAL A 422 -1.35 -0.48 -27.84
CA VAL A 422 -0.24 0.42 -28.21
C VAL A 422 -0.82 1.67 -28.88
N LYS A 423 -0.63 2.84 -28.28
CA LYS A 423 -1.31 4.08 -28.70
C LYS A 423 -0.41 5.32 -28.68
N GLY A 424 -0.50 6.17 -29.69
CA GLY A 424 0.31 7.40 -29.74
C GLY A 424 1.69 7.14 -30.32
N GLN A 425 2.55 8.15 -30.36
CA GLN A 425 3.90 8.05 -30.94
C GLN A 425 4.82 7.14 -30.10
N VAL A 426 4.71 5.83 -30.30
CA VAL A 426 5.46 4.76 -29.63
C VAL A 426 6.00 3.80 -30.70
N SER A 427 7.18 3.23 -30.45
CA SER A 427 7.73 2.11 -31.23
C SER A 427 7.70 0.83 -30.40
N ALA A 428 6.81 -0.10 -30.71
CA ALA A 428 6.62 -1.31 -29.92
C ALA A 428 7.08 -2.60 -30.60
N VAL A 429 7.54 -3.57 -29.82
CA VAL A 429 7.68 -4.97 -30.25
C VAL A 429 6.74 -5.80 -29.39
N VAL A 430 5.70 -6.38 -30.01
CA VAL A 430 4.68 -7.19 -29.34
C VAL A 430 4.81 -8.62 -29.83
N THR A 431 5.49 -9.46 -29.05
CA THR A 431 5.83 -10.82 -29.48
C THR A 431 5.66 -11.91 -28.44
N GLY A 432 5.29 -13.13 -28.86
CA GLY A 432 5.21 -14.27 -27.95
C GLY A 432 4.12 -14.16 -26.88
N ASN A 433 3.15 -13.24 -27.02
CA ASN A 433 2.10 -13.06 -26.01
C ASN A 433 0.92 -14.00 -26.26
N THR A 434 0.27 -14.42 -25.17
CA THR A 434 -1.02 -15.10 -25.21
C THR A 434 -2.12 -14.13 -24.80
N VAL A 435 -3.08 -13.86 -25.68
CA VAL A 435 -4.09 -12.81 -25.50
C VAL A 435 -5.48 -13.40 -25.73
N THR A 436 -6.29 -13.47 -24.67
CA THR A 436 -7.59 -14.16 -24.69
C THR A 436 -8.72 -13.26 -24.21
N GLY A 437 -9.67 -12.93 -25.09
CA GLY A 437 -10.90 -12.22 -24.73
C GLY A 437 -11.91 -13.10 -24.01
N TYR A 438 -13.11 -12.58 -23.74
CA TYR A 438 -14.18 -13.31 -23.05
C TYR A 438 -14.87 -14.37 -23.91
N GLY A 439 -14.63 -14.37 -25.22
CA GLY A 439 -15.44 -15.10 -26.20
C GLY A 439 -16.66 -14.27 -26.62
N PRO A 440 -17.73 -14.93 -27.11
CA PRO A 440 -18.94 -14.24 -27.54
C PRO A 440 -19.59 -13.45 -26.40
N VAL A 441 -19.52 -12.12 -26.47
CA VAL A 441 -20.17 -11.19 -25.53
C VAL A 441 -21.09 -10.20 -26.23
N ASN A 442 -22.04 -9.61 -25.50
CA ASN A 442 -22.99 -8.63 -26.04
C ASN A 442 -22.80 -7.19 -25.51
N PHE A 443 -21.86 -6.99 -24.59
CA PHE A 443 -21.68 -5.72 -23.89
C PHE A 443 -20.49 -4.88 -24.39
N ILE A 444 -19.45 -5.51 -24.95
CA ILE A 444 -18.27 -4.78 -25.42
C ILE A 444 -17.58 -5.45 -26.61
N ALA A 445 -17.16 -4.63 -27.57
CA ALA A 445 -16.32 -5.10 -28.68
C ALA A 445 -14.85 -5.14 -28.23
N GLN A 446 -14.37 -6.32 -27.83
CA GLN A 446 -12.99 -6.49 -27.36
C GLN A 446 -11.99 -6.50 -28.51
N ASN A 447 -10.80 -5.99 -28.23
CA ASN A 447 -9.65 -6.13 -29.12
C ASN A 447 -8.58 -6.97 -28.44
N GLY A 448 -7.99 -7.93 -29.15
CA GLY A 448 -6.85 -8.68 -28.62
C GLY A 448 -5.64 -7.77 -28.49
N ILE A 449 -5.07 -7.42 -29.65
CA ILE A 449 -3.99 -6.45 -29.76
C ILE A 449 -4.48 -5.27 -30.59
N GLN A 450 -4.27 -4.05 -30.11
CA GLN A 450 -4.58 -2.82 -30.84
C GLN A 450 -3.34 -1.96 -30.99
N VAL A 451 -3.03 -1.56 -32.23
CA VAL A 451 -2.00 -0.56 -32.53
C VAL A 451 -2.66 0.64 -33.19
N SER A 452 -2.54 1.82 -32.57
CA SER A 452 -3.36 2.96 -32.98
C SER A 452 -2.75 4.35 -32.80
N PHE A 453 -3.34 5.32 -33.49
CA PHE A 453 -3.08 6.76 -33.33
C PHE A 453 -1.60 7.16 -33.44
N GLY A 454 -0.94 6.77 -34.52
CA GLY A 454 0.47 7.09 -34.80
C GLY A 454 1.48 6.08 -34.24
N ALA A 455 1.04 5.09 -33.47
CA ALA A 455 1.91 4.02 -32.97
C ALA A 455 2.49 3.19 -34.12
N SER A 456 3.75 2.79 -33.98
CA SER A 456 4.39 1.82 -34.86
C SER A 456 4.73 0.56 -34.08
N ALA A 457 4.55 -0.62 -34.68
CA ALA A 457 4.80 -1.87 -33.99
C ALA A 457 5.24 -3.02 -34.90
N GLN A 458 6.06 -3.92 -34.36
CA GLN A 458 6.15 -5.29 -34.85
C GLN A 458 5.21 -6.17 -34.02
N VAL A 459 4.30 -6.89 -34.68
CA VAL A 459 3.35 -7.79 -34.02
C VAL A 459 3.52 -9.19 -34.61
N ALA A 460 4.21 -10.07 -33.90
CA ALA A 460 4.57 -11.40 -34.40
C ALA A 460 4.53 -12.44 -33.27
N ASP A 461 4.37 -13.70 -33.62
CA ASP A 461 4.44 -14.87 -32.75
C ASP A 461 3.49 -14.84 -31.54
N ASN A 462 2.38 -14.09 -31.63
CA ASN A 462 1.36 -14.04 -30.59
C ASN A 462 0.27 -15.09 -30.84
N THR A 463 -0.36 -15.57 -29.77
CA THR A 463 -1.60 -16.36 -29.81
C THR A 463 -2.75 -15.48 -29.34
N ILE A 464 -3.69 -15.18 -30.25
CA ILE A 464 -4.75 -14.19 -30.01
C ILE A 464 -6.12 -14.84 -30.24
N SER A 465 -6.93 -14.90 -29.20
CA SER A 465 -8.19 -15.65 -29.25
C SER A 465 -9.37 -15.00 -28.54
N ASN A 466 -10.57 -15.46 -28.92
CA ASN A 466 -11.83 -15.20 -28.21
C ASN A 466 -12.21 -13.71 -28.08
N ASN A 467 -11.86 -12.86 -29.04
CA ASN A 467 -12.36 -11.49 -29.12
C ASN A 467 -13.60 -11.44 -30.00
N PHE A 468 -14.81 -11.41 -29.43
CA PHE A 468 -16.04 -11.56 -30.23
C PHE A 468 -17.22 -10.72 -29.72
N TYR A 469 -17.76 -9.86 -30.59
CA TYR A 469 -18.93 -9.04 -30.28
C TYR A 469 -20.18 -9.50 -31.01
N THR A 470 -21.11 -10.10 -30.27
CA THR A 470 -22.34 -10.69 -30.83
C THR A 470 -23.32 -9.72 -31.49
N PRO A 471 -23.46 -8.44 -31.07
CA PRO A 471 -24.40 -7.51 -31.68
C PRO A 471 -24.00 -7.05 -33.09
N LYS A 472 -22.72 -7.16 -33.47
CA LYS A 472 -22.19 -6.78 -34.80
C LYS A 472 -22.44 -5.33 -35.23
N SER A 473 -22.77 -4.45 -34.28
CA SER A 473 -22.86 -3.00 -34.54
C SER A 473 -21.48 -2.34 -34.59
N ASN A 474 -20.45 -3.03 -34.08
CA ASN A 474 -19.04 -2.75 -34.19
C ASN A 474 -18.29 -4.07 -34.36
N ASP A 475 -17.01 -4.02 -34.72
CA ASP A 475 -16.15 -5.20 -34.85
C ASP A 475 -15.29 -5.41 -33.60
N ALA A 476 -15.28 -6.62 -33.05
CA ALA A 476 -14.20 -7.12 -32.20
C ALA A 476 -13.09 -7.74 -33.06
N CYS A 477 -11.84 -7.41 -32.73
CA CYS A 477 -10.69 -7.76 -33.56
C CYS A 477 -9.63 -8.53 -32.77
N GLY A 478 -9.07 -9.59 -33.34
CA GLY A 478 -7.86 -10.21 -32.83
C GLY A 478 -6.71 -9.20 -32.86
N LEU A 479 -6.41 -8.65 -34.04
CA LEU A 479 -5.49 -7.53 -34.23
C LEU A 479 -6.21 -6.35 -34.90
N LEU A 480 -6.29 -5.22 -34.20
CA LEU A 480 -6.79 -3.95 -34.73
C LEU A 480 -5.63 -2.99 -35.05
N ILE A 481 -5.52 -2.59 -36.30
CA ILE A 481 -4.66 -1.51 -36.77
C ILE A 481 -5.57 -0.32 -37.07
N TYR A 482 -5.46 0.75 -36.27
CA TYR A 482 -6.34 1.91 -36.39
C TYR A 482 -5.54 3.22 -36.42
N GLN A 483 -5.42 3.84 -37.59
CA GLN A 483 -4.62 5.08 -37.75
C GLN A 483 -3.19 4.94 -37.22
N ALA A 484 -2.54 3.80 -37.46
CA ALA A 484 -1.20 3.53 -36.97
C ALA A 484 -0.12 4.24 -37.84
N GLY A 485 1.06 4.49 -37.26
CA GLY A 485 2.22 4.99 -37.99
C GLY A 485 2.84 3.92 -38.91
N GLY A 486 2.81 2.66 -38.48
CA GLY A 486 3.29 1.53 -39.27
C GLY A 486 3.34 0.22 -38.47
N VAL A 487 2.69 -0.82 -38.97
CA VAL A 487 2.63 -2.14 -38.31
C VAL A 487 3.19 -3.21 -39.23
N LYS A 488 4.25 -3.87 -38.76
CA LYS A 488 4.78 -5.08 -39.37
C LYS A 488 4.15 -6.29 -38.70
N VAL A 489 3.17 -6.88 -39.37
CA VAL A 489 2.50 -8.11 -38.89
C VAL A 489 3.31 -9.31 -39.34
N GLY A 490 3.81 -10.09 -38.39
CA GLY A 490 4.44 -11.39 -38.61
C GLY A 490 3.45 -12.54 -38.41
N LYS A 491 3.97 -13.76 -38.16
CA LYS A 491 3.15 -14.96 -37.96
C LYS A 491 2.45 -14.90 -36.62
N ASN A 492 1.13 -14.77 -36.58
CA ASN A 492 0.35 -14.83 -35.35
C ASN A 492 -0.69 -15.94 -35.48
N THR A 493 -1.02 -16.60 -34.37
CA THR A 493 -2.05 -17.64 -34.31
C THR A 493 -3.34 -17.02 -33.85
N PHE A 494 -4.40 -17.12 -34.66
CA PHE A 494 -5.71 -16.57 -34.33
C PHE A 494 -6.77 -17.66 -34.23
N SER A 495 -7.64 -17.60 -33.22
CA SER A 495 -8.77 -18.53 -33.06
C SER A 495 -9.93 -17.88 -32.32
N GLY A 496 -11.18 -18.22 -32.66
CA GLY A 496 -12.35 -17.75 -31.91
C GLY A 496 -12.60 -16.23 -31.89
N ASN A 497 -11.90 -15.44 -32.70
CA ASN A 497 -12.16 -14.00 -32.84
C ASN A 497 -13.29 -13.77 -33.85
N GLU A 498 -14.05 -12.69 -33.68
CA GLU A 498 -15.04 -12.23 -34.68
C GLU A 498 -14.33 -11.86 -36.00
N LYS A 499 -13.31 -11.01 -35.92
CA LYS A 499 -12.38 -10.76 -37.02
C LYS A 499 -10.95 -10.98 -36.53
N ASN A 500 -10.16 -11.78 -37.23
CA ASN A 500 -8.75 -11.97 -36.85
C ASN A 500 -7.94 -10.69 -37.01
N LEU A 501 -8.21 -9.93 -38.09
CA LEU A 501 -7.46 -8.74 -38.45
C LEU A 501 -8.42 -7.65 -38.94
N CYS A 502 -8.30 -6.47 -38.34
CA CYS A 502 -9.01 -5.26 -38.72
C CYS A 502 -7.98 -4.18 -39.05
N ASN A 503 -8.07 -3.60 -40.24
CA ASN A 503 -7.21 -2.49 -40.65
C ASN A 503 -8.07 -1.32 -41.09
N VAL A 504 -8.04 -0.25 -40.28
CA VAL A 504 -8.89 0.92 -40.45
C VAL A 504 -7.98 2.16 -40.55
N ALA A 505 -7.93 2.73 -41.75
CA ALA A 505 -7.02 3.80 -42.16
C ALA A 505 -5.53 3.36 -42.31
N ARG A 506 -4.64 4.32 -42.65
CA ARG A 506 -3.21 4.05 -42.97
C ARG A 506 -2.49 3.36 -41.80
N GLY A 507 -1.48 2.55 -42.12
CA GLY A 507 -0.48 2.12 -41.14
C GLY A 507 -0.09 0.64 -41.08
N GLY A 508 -0.31 -0.21 -42.08
CA GLY A 508 0.12 -1.62 -42.03
C GLY A 508 0.62 -2.16 -43.37
N THR A 509 1.75 -2.87 -43.36
CA THR A 509 2.23 -3.70 -44.48
C THR A 509 2.13 -5.17 -44.08
N PHE A 510 1.26 -5.92 -44.77
CA PHE A 510 1.05 -7.34 -44.52
C PHE A 510 2.20 -8.16 -45.14
N GLY A 511 3.06 -8.73 -44.31
CA GLY A 511 4.09 -9.66 -44.76
C GLY A 511 3.62 -11.09 -44.61
N GLY A 512 3.07 -11.68 -45.68
CA GLY A 512 2.88 -13.13 -45.87
C GLY A 512 2.18 -13.90 -44.75
N VAL A 513 0.87 -14.13 -44.93
CA VAL A 513 0.03 -15.01 -44.10
C VAL A 513 0.60 -16.42 -44.00
#